data_AF-A0A6C2U560-F1
#
_entry.id   AF-A0A6C2U560-F1
#
_cell.length_a   1.000
_cell.length_b   1.000
_cell.length_c   1.000
_cell.angle_alpha   90.00
_cell.angle_beta   90.00
_cell.angle_gamma   90.00
#
_symmetry.space_group_name_H-M   'P 1'
#
loop_
_entity.id
_entity.type
_entity.pdbx_description
1 polymer ?
#
loop_
_entity_poly.entity_id
_entity_poly.type
_entity_poly.pdbx_seq_one_letter_code
_entity_poly.pdbx_strand_id
1 'polypeptide(L)' 'MSTLVIGYGNPGRLDDGLGPAFAERIQGLGLSGVTVESNYQLNIEDAELVSRYDTVVFADASVDAAGSARTLRHFS' A
#
# COMPACT_ATOMS: atom_id res chain seq x y z
N MET A 1 3.54 -13.31 -11.95
CA MET A 1 4.00 -12.37 -10.94
C MET A 1 3.03 -11.21 -10.91
N SER A 2 2.08 -11.24 -9.97
CA SER A 2 1.13 -10.17 -9.69
C SER A 2 1.52 -9.46 -8.40
N THR A 3 1.40 -8.14 -8.38
CA THR A 3 1.71 -7.31 -7.20
C THR A 3 0.52 -6.46 -6.84
N LEU A 4 0.19 -6.41 -5.55
CA LEU A 4 -0.78 -5.49 -4.98
C LEU A 4 -0.06 -4.39 -4.22
N VAL A 5 -0.45 -3.14 -4.45
CA VAL A 5 0.01 -1.99 -3.67
C VAL A 5 -1.20 -1.42 -2.94
N ILE A 6 -1.16 -1.35 -1.62
CA ILE A 6 -2.20 -0.74 -0.80
C ILE A 6 -1.62 0.47 -0.11
N GLY A 7 -2.03 1.66 -0.54
CA GLY A 7 -1.83 2.89 0.23
C GLY A 7 -2.95 3.02 1.26
N TYR A 8 -2.63 3.24 2.53
CA TYR A 8 -3.63 3.57 3.52
C TYR A 8 -3.25 4.79 4.34
N GLY A 9 -4.26 5.52 4.80
CA GLY A 9 -4.09 6.78 5.52
C GLY A 9 -5.21 7.77 5.19
N ASN A 10 -5.21 8.91 5.87
CA ASN A 10 -6.25 9.93 5.74
C ASN A 10 -5.80 11.10 4.83
N PRO A 11 -6.34 11.23 3.60
CA PRO A 11 -5.99 12.33 2.70
C PRO A 11 -6.31 13.74 3.24
N GLY A 12 -7.29 13.83 4.15
CA GLY A 12 -7.72 15.09 4.77
C GLY A 12 -6.83 15.56 5.92
N ARG A 13 -5.85 14.76 6.33
CA ARG A 13 -4.82 15.13 7.31
C ARG A 13 -3.49 15.29 6.58
N LEU A 14 -2.89 16.47 6.68
CA LEU A 14 -1.65 16.84 5.99
C LEU A 14 -0.50 15.85 6.23
N ASP A 15 -0.47 15.27 7.42
CA ASP A 15 0.55 14.38 7.96
C ASP A 15 0.27 12.89 7.72
N ASP A 16 -0.96 12.51 7.30
CA ASP A 16 -1.46 11.12 7.21
C ASP A 16 -1.83 10.73 5.76
N GLY A 17 -1.67 11.65 4.80
CA GLY A 17 -2.04 11.45 3.39
C GLY A 17 -0.99 10.76 2.52
N LEU A 18 0.17 10.37 3.08
CA LEU A 18 1.30 9.84 2.29
C LEU A 18 1.02 8.46 1.67
N GLY A 19 0.27 7.59 2.35
CA GLY A 19 -0.13 6.29 1.80
C GLY A 19 -1.00 6.44 0.54
N PRO A 20 -2.13 7.17 0.60
CA PRO A 20 -2.96 7.46 -0.57
C PRO A 20 -2.20 8.19 -1.70
N ALA A 21 -1.35 9.16 -1.37
CA ALA A 21 -0.54 9.87 -2.37
C ALA A 21 0.48 8.94 -3.07
N PHE A 22 1.07 8.00 -2.34
CA PHE A 22 1.92 6.97 -2.91
C PHE A 22 1.15 6.05 -3.85
N ALA A 23 -0.02 5.57 -3.43
CA ALA A 23 -0.90 4.73 -4.26
C ALA A 23 -1.28 5.45 -5.56
N GLU A 24 -1.72 6.70 -5.50
CA GLU A 24 -2.03 7.51 -6.68
C GLU A 24 -0.83 7.61 -7.64
N ARG A 25 0.37 7.81 -7.10
CA ARG A 25 1.60 7.87 -7.90
C ARG A 25 1.90 6.55 -8.60
N ILE A 26 1.76 5.41 -7.93
CA ILE A 26 1.99 4.09 -8.52
C ILE A 26 0.93 3.79 -9.58
N GLN A 27 -0.33 4.12 -9.31
CA GLN A 27 -1.42 3.93 -10.27
C GLN A 27 -1.17 4.70 -11.57
N GLY A 28 -0.66 5.94 -11.47
CA GLY A 28 -0.31 6.77 -12.63
C GLY A 28 0.86 6.25 -13.47
N LEU A 29 1.68 5.33 -12.95
CA LEU A 29 2.76 4.69 -13.72
C LEU A 29 2.26 3.60 -14.67
N GLY A 30 1.03 3.09 -14.48
CA GLY A 30 0.44 2.09 -15.38
C GLY A 30 1.26 0.80 -15.48
N LEU A 31 1.90 0.39 -14.38
CA LEU A 31 2.78 -0.77 -14.36
C LEU A 31 2.01 -2.07 -14.65
N SER A 32 2.50 -2.87 -15.59
CA SER A 32 1.90 -4.17 -15.90
C SER A 32 2.03 -5.13 -14.72
N GLY A 33 0.95 -5.82 -14.38
CA GLY A 33 0.91 -6.79 -13.28
C GLY A 33 0.85 -6.15 -11.89
N VAL A 34 0.63 -4.84 -11.79
CA VAL A 34 0.44 -4.12 -10.52
C VAL A 34 -1.01 -3.67 -10.41
N THR A 35 -1.68 -4.13 -9.36
CA THR A 35 -2.96 -3.59 -8.90
C THR A 35 -2.71 -2.61 -7.76
N VAL A 36 -3.44 -1.52 -7.72
CA VAL A 36 -3.29 -0.48 -6.69
C VAL A 36 -4.63 -0.22 -6.01
N GLU A 37 -4.60 -0.21 -4.68
CA GLU A 37 -5.73 0.13 -3.81
C GLU A 37 -5.35 1.31 -2.90
N SER A 38 -6.36 2.09 -2.51
CA SER A 38 -6.19 3.22 -1.58
C SER A 38 -7.32 3.24 -0.56
N ASN A 39 -6.99 2.93 0.70
CA ASN A 39 -7.96 2.81 1.79
C ASN A 39 -7.73 3.85 2.89
N TYR A 40 -8.76 4.15 3.68
CA TYR A 40 -8.57 5.01 4.86
C TYR A 40 -7.93 4.25 6.03
N GLN A 41 -8.28 2.96 6.17
CA GLN A 41 -7.74 1.99 7.12
C GLN A 41 -7.77 0.60 6.47
N LEU A 42 -6.90 -0.31 6.90
CA LEU A 42 -6.98 -1.72 6.51
C LEU A 42 -8.16 -2.39 7.22
N ASN A 43 -8.92 -3.19 6.48
CA ASN A 43 -10.07 -3.95 6.96
C ASN A 43 -9.81 -5.47 6.88
N ILE A 44 -10.78 -6.28 7.30
CA ILE A 44 -10.62 -7.75 7.29
C ILE A 44 -10.76 -8.33 5.88
N GLU A 45 -11.54 -7.67 5.02
CA GLU A 45 -11.77 -8.02 3.63
C GLU A 45 -10.48 -7.87 2.79
N ASP A 46 -9.59 -6.96 3.17
CA ASP A 46 -8.28 -6.77 2.56
C ASP A 46 -7.41 -8.03 2.69
N ALA A 47 -7.59 -8.84 3.72
CA ALA A 47 -6.84 -10.09 3.88
C ALA A 47 -7.16 -11.10 2.77
N GLU A 48 -8.42 -11.19 2.35
CA GLU A 48 -8.83 -12.01 1.22
C GLU A 48 -8.20 -11.50 -0.07
N LEU A 49 -8.22 -10.18 -0.28
CA LEU A 49 -7.61 -9.55 -1.45
C LEU A 49 -6.10 -9.82 -1.52
N VAL A 50 -5.39 -9.61 -0.41
CA VAL A 50 -3.94 -9.82 -0.24
C VAL A 50 -3.56 -11.26 -0.60
N SER A 51 -4.37 -12.25 -0.20
CA SER A 51 -4.09 -13.68 -0.46
C SER A 51 -4.04 -14.06 -1.95
N ARG A 52 -4.54 -13.19 -2.84
CA ARG A 52 -4.65 -13.45 -4.29
C ARG A 52 -3.42 -12.98 -5.09
N TYR A 53 -2.44 -12.34 -4.44
CA TYR A 53 -1.28 -11.74 -5.10
C TYR A 53 0.04 -12.38 -4.67
N ASP A 54 1.00 -12.46 -5.59
CA ASP A 54 2.33 -13.01 -5.33
C ASP A 54 3.16 -12.10 -4.41
N THR A 55 2.89 -10.80 -4.43
CA THR A 55 3.60 -9.79 -3.62
C THR A 55 2.65 -8.67 -3.23
N VAL A 56 2.73 -8.22 -1.99
CA VAL A 56 1.94 -7.09 -1.48
C VAL A 56 2.85 -6.04 -0.86
N VAL A 57 2.59 -4.77 -1.22
CA VAL A 57 3.26 -3.59 -0.68
C VAL A 57 2.24 -2.74 0.05
N PHE A 58 2.47 -2.51 1.33
CA PHE A 58 1.68 -1.59 2.15
C PHE A 58 2.42 -0.26 2.28
N ALA A 59 1.70 0.85 2.10
CA ALA A 59 2.23 2.20 2.20
C ALA A 59 1.39 3.06 3.14
N ASP A 60 2.05 3.72 4.09
CA ASP A 60 1.45 4.52 5.15
C ASP A 60 2.36 5.72 5.49
N ALA A 61 1.80 6.74 6.10
CA ALA A 61 2.55 7.84 6.67
C ALA A 61 3.16 7.43 8.01
N SER A 62 4.49 7.57 8.15
CA SER A 62 5.16 7.38 9.44
C SER A 62 6.03 8.58 9.78
N VAL A 63 5.86 9.11 10.98
CA VAL A 63 6.74 10.15 11.55
C VAL A 63 8.02 9.55 12.16
N ASP A 64 8.08 8.22 12.29
CA ASP A 64 9.13 7.47 12.98
C ASP A 64 9.99 6.66 11.99
N ALA A 65 10.06 7.11 10.72
CA ALA A 65 10.83 6.46 9.67
C ALA A 65 12.35 6.68 9.83
N ALA A 66 12.93 6.23 10.95
CA ALA A 66 14.37 6.07 11.11
C ALA A 66 14.83 4.77 10.43
N GLY A 67 14.68 4.68 9.10
CA GLY A 67 15.18 3.53 8.34
C GLY A 67 14.56 3.39 6.95
N SER A 68 15.40 3.10 5.97
CA SER A 68 15.00 2.74 4.59
C SER A 68 13.88 1.70 4.58
N ALA A 69 12.84 1.97 3.77
CA ALA A 69 11.64 1.16 3.61
C ALA A 69 11.95 -0.34 3.67
N ARG A 70 11.49 -1.02 4.73
CA ARG A 70 11.70 -2.45 4.91
C ARG A 70 10.48 -3.20 4.40
N THR A 71 10.65 -3.90 3.28
CA THR A 71 9.72 -4.94 2.83
C THR A 71 9.78 -6.13 3.81
N LEU A 72 8.65 -6.46 4.44
CA LEU A 72 8.43 -7.62 5.34
C LEU A 72 6.93 -7.97 5.21
N ARG A 73 6.44 -9.21 5.05
CA ARG A 73 6.98 -10.58 4.91
C ARG A 73 6.00 -11.39 4.05
N HIS A 74 6.53 -12.46 3.45
CA HIS A 74 5.80 -13.59 2.89
C HIS A 74 4.73 -14.10 3.88
N PHE A 75 3.45 -14.08 3.47
CA PHE A 75 2.40 -14.87 4.10
C PHE A 75 2.29 -16.17 3.31
N SER A 76 2.80 -17.24 3.92
CA SER A 76 2.60 -18.63 3.52
C SER A 76 1.20 -19.11 3.85
#